data_AF-A0A9X2RI78-F1
#
_entry.id   AF-A0A9X2RI78-F1
#
_cell.length_a   1.000
_cell.length_b   1.000
_cell.length_c   1.000
_cell.angle_alpha   90.00
_cell.angle_beta   90.00
_cell.angle_gamma   90.00
#
_symmetry.space_group_name_H-M   'P 1'
#
loop_
_entity.id
_entity.type
_entity.pdbx_description
1 polymer ?
#
loop_
_entity_poly.entity_id
_entity_poly.type
_entity_poly.pdbx_seq_one_letter_code
_entity_poly.pdbx_strand_id
1 'polypeptide(L)'
;MIVVPLGVASATPTAVRHLPSVALWREGSVFLFDCGENAQMRMLQAGIKRSKIEAIFISHFDVDHFSGLLGLLATLQLQRRDKPLTIVGPKGIKEYVEWNLKFSQIDPVYEINFHEIEEDIEEVDRVFDADEYYVEARPLNHTKFCVGFRFQEKDRPGKVDAEKAEKMGISKDEQYKALKAGEDVTLEDGTVVKSHDIVGHPRPGDSFAYVTDTEYTPNAVKLAMNTNILYHEATFGKDLDDKARETGHSSTADAARVATEAQTKLLVIGHFSARYTNAHDLLQEARDGFYPAWLANELRPIFTDPTHERGIITPKVEINELNKKSGGGGKNYKGRKSSKGGGKKNFRSRKGGSSSRGKSSSRGNRSSSSNRSNSGKSNYKRKTYGSSTYSANIKDKKDDSDSSSRRKITPRSSYDDFDRF
;
A
#
# COMPACT_ATOMS: atom_id res chain seq x y z
N MET A 1 -3.83 -14.50 5.45
CA MET A 1 -3.87 -13.20 4.73
C MET A 1 -2.59 -12.40 5.01
N ILE A 2 -2.14 -11.52 4.11
CA ILE A 2 -0.91 -10.72 4.28
C ILE A 2 -1.19 -9.24 4.03
N VAL A 3 -0.77 -8.37 4.95
CA VAL A 3 -0.91 -6.91 4.83
C VAL A 3 0.47 -6.29 4.64
N VAL A 4 0.61 -5.39 3.67
CA VAL A 4 1.87 -4.72 3.34
C VAL A 4 1.62 -3.21 3.29
N PRO A 5 2.04 -2.45 4.32
CA PRO A 5 2.05 -1.00 4.23
C PRO A 5 2.99 -0.55 3.11
N LEU A 6 2.50 0.26 2.18
CA LEU A 6 3.27 0.75 1.04
C LEU A 6 3.79 2.18 1.29
N GLY A 7 2.98 2.99 1.95
CA GLY A 7 3.32 4.33 2.42
C GLY A 7 2.53 4.69 3.68
N VAL A 8 3.17 5.42 4.59
CA VAL A 8 2.69 5.68 5.95
C VAL A 8 2.86 7.14 6.41
N ALA A 9 3.19 8.06 5.51
CA ALA A 9 3.27 9.48 5.82
C ALA A 9 1.88 10.13 5.82
N SER A 10 1.66 11.11 6.69
CA SER A 10 0.47 11.97 6.66
C SER A 10 0.74 13.26 5.87
N ALA A 11 -0.23 13.66 5.03
CA ALA A 11 -0.33 14.91 4.25
C ALA A 11 0.74 15.14 3.19
N THR A 12 2.01 14.87 3.50
CA THR A 12 3.15 15.10 2.60
C THR A 12 4.16 13.96 2.72
N PRO A 13 4.78 13.52 1.62
CA PRO A 13 5.83 12.53 1.69
C PRO A 13 7.06 13.15 2.37
N THR A 14 7.91 12.28 2.92
CA THR A 14 9.23 12.64 3.43
C THR A 14 10.29 11.86 2.66
N ALA A 15 11.57 12.14 2.91
CA ALA A 15 12.66 11.38 2.30
C ALA A 15 12.59 9.85 2.58
N VAL A 16 11.90 9.45 3.65
CA VAL A 16 11.87 8.06 4.15
C VAL A 16 10.47 7.47 4.31
N ARG A 17 9.41 8.26 4.18
CA ARG A 17 8.00 7.82 4.27
C ARG A 17 7.20 8.35 3.09
N HIS A 18 6.43 7.48 2.46
CA HIS A 18 5.61 7.72 1.28
C HIS A 18 4.15 7.94 1.66
N LEU A 19 3.37 8.47 0.73
CA LEU A 19 1.95 8.78 0.96
C LEU A 19 1.10 7.52 1.17
N PRO A 20 -0.05 7.65 1.86
CA PRO A 20 -0.85 6.52 2.34
C PRO A 20 -1.23 5.54 1.25
N SER A 21 -0.87 4.27 1.49
CA SER A 21 -1.38 3.13 0.74
C SER A 21 -1.02 1.84 1.46
N VAL A 22 -1.96 0.90 1.53
CA VAL A 22 -1.77 -0.43 2.12
C VAL A 22 -2.27 -1.48 1.15
N ALA A 23 -1.44 -2.48 0.86
CA ALA A 23 -1.83 -3.62 0.05
C ALA A 23 -2.16 -4.83 0.93
N LEU A 24 -3.34 -5.39 0.75
CA LEU A 24 -3.73 -6.68 1.30
C LEU A 24 -3.61 -7.74 0.20
N TRP A 25 -2.88 -8.80 0.49
CA TRP A 25 -2.66 -9.94 -0.41
C TRP A 25 -3.32 -11.20 0.16
N ARG A 26 -4.20 -11.81 -0.65
CA ARG A 26 -4.91 -13.06 -0.36
C ARG A 26 -4.93 -13.93 -1.60
N GLU A 27 -4.45 -15.17 -1.50
CA GLU A 27 -4.63 -16.21 -2.52
C GLU A 27 -4.30 -15.79 -3.97
N GLY A 28 -3.32 -14.89 -4.14
CA GLY A 28 -2.90 -14.40 -5.45
C GLY A 28 -3.59 -13.10 -5.91
N SER A 29 -4.59 -12.63 -5.18
CA SER A 29 -5.35 -11.40 -5.39
C SER A 29 -4.90 -10.28 -4.44
N VAL A 30 -4.96 -9.04 -4.92
CA VAL A 30 -4.51 -7.85 -4.18
C VAL A 30 -5.67 -6.88 -4.02
N PHE A 31 -5.82 -6.34 -2.83
CA PHE A 31 -6.76 -5.29 -2.48
C PHE A 31 -5.96 -4.10 -1.99
N LEU A 32 -6.19 -2.92 -2.57
CA LEU A 32 -5.43 -1.73 -2.28
C LEU A 32 -6.29 -0.76 -1.47
N PHE A 33 -5.85 -0.38 -0.27
CA PHE A 33 -6.50 0.62 0.57
C PHE A 33 -5.70 1.91 0.48
N ASP A 34 -6.34 2.95 -0.03
CA ASP A 34 -5.75 4.19 -0.53
C ASP A 34 -4.66 3.99 -1.59
N CYS A 35 -4.49 5.02 -2.41
CA CYS A 35 -3.57 5.05 -3.52
C CYS A 35 -2.89 6.43 -3.60
N GLY A 36 -2.14 6.79 -2.56
CA GLY A 36 -1.31 7.98 -2.56
C GLY A 36 -0.25 8.00 -3.67
N GLU A 37 0.31 9.18 -3.91
CA GLU A 37 1.37 9.36 -4.91
C GLU A 37 2.48 8.32 -4.72
N ASN A 38 2.95 7.74 -5.83
CA ASN A 38 3.95 6.68 -5.88
C ASN A 38 3.53 5.30 -5.33
N ALA A 39 2.27 5.07 -4.94
CA ALA A 39 1.79 3.74 -4.50
C ALA A 39 2.18 2.62 -5.48
N GLN A 40 2.03 2.84 -6.79
CA GLN A 40 2.42 1.88 -7.82
C GLN A 40 3.92 1.52 -7.82
N MET A 41 4.81 2.45 -7.43
CA MET A 41 6.25 2.21 -7.32
C MET A 41 6.56 1.42 -6.04
N ARG A 42 5.86 1.75 -4.95
CA ARG A 42 5.96 1.00 -3.69
C ARG A 42 5.52 -0.45 -3.85
N MET A 43 4.45 -0.70 -4.61
CA MET A 43 4.04 -2.06 -4.98
C MET A 43 5.15 -2.84 -5.70
N LEU A 44 5.84 -2.21 -6.65
CA LEU A 44 6.96 -2.85 -7.36
C LEU A 44 8.11 -3.19 -6.40
N GLN A 45 8.45 -2.27 -5.50
CA GLN A 45 9.51 -2.48 -4.50
C GLN A 45 9.14 -3.57 -3.48
N ALA A 46 7.86 -3.69 -3.13
CA ALA A 46 7.34 -4.79 -2.31
C ALA A 46 7.23 -6.14 -3.07
N GLY A 47 7.49 -6.17 -4.37
CA GLY A 47 7.28 -7.36 -5.21
C GLY A 47 5.82 -7.70 -5.46
N ILE A 48 4.90 -6.77 -5.20
CA ILE A 48 3.46 -6.94 -5.39
C ILE A 48 3.10 -6.60 -6.85
N LYS A 49 2.46 -7.55 -7.52
CA LYS A 49 2.05 -7.38 -8.91
C LYS A 49 0.79 -6.52 -8.99
N ARG A 50 0.91 -5.31 -9.55
CA ARG A 50 -0.22 -4.41 -9.85
C ARG A 50 -1.33 -5.07 -10.68
N SER A 51 -0.98 -5.97 -11.61
CA SER A 51 -1.95 -6.72 -12.41
C SER A 51 -2.82 -7.69 -11.60
N LYS A 52 -2.49 -7.95 -10.33
CA LYS A 52 -3.28 -8.77 -9.42
C LYS A 52 -4.25 -7.98 -8.55
N ILE A 53 -4.30 -6.65 -8.68
CA ILE A 53 -5.29 -5.83 -7.99
C ILE A 53 -6.68 -6.24 -8.47
N GLU A 54 -7.58 -6.55 -7.54
CA GLU A 54 -9.00 -6.82 -7.81
C GLU A 54 -9.87 -5.62 -7.47
N ALA A 55 -9.58 -4.98 -6.34
CA ALA A 55 -10.26 -3.77 -5.91
C ALA A 55 -9.32 -2.73 -5.30
N ILE A 56 -9.67 -1.46 -5.46
CA ILE A 56 -9.05 -0.30 -4.83
C ILE A 56 -10.12 0.39 -3.97
N PHE A 57 -9.82 0.63 -2.70
CA PHE A 57 -10.69 1.28 -1.73
C PHE A 57 -10.07 2.63 -1.36
N ILE A 58 -10.73 3.73 -1.72
CA ILE A 58 -10.31 5.10 -1.38
C ILE A 58 -11.13 5.55 -0.17
N SER A 59 -10.44 5.96 0.89
CA SER A 59 -11.08 6.39 2.14
C SER A 59 -11.76 7.76 2.01
N HIS A 60 -11.06 8.74 1.43
CA HIS A 60 -11.52 10.12 1.29
C HIS A 60 -10.75 10.91 0.22
N PHE A 61 -11.14 12.18 0.00
CA PHE A 61 -10.53 13.07 -1.00
C PHE A 61 -9.54 14.08 -0.42
N ASP A 62 -8.63 13.62 0.42
CA ASP A 62 -7.32 14.27 0.58
C ASP A 62 -6.31 13.73 -0.42
N VAL A 63 -5.52 14.65 -0.98
CA VAL A 63 -4.71 14.39 -2.18
C VAL A 63 -3.70 13.27 -1.94
N ASP A 64 -3.20 13.13 -0.72
CA ASP A 64 -2.30 12.08 -0.33
C ASP A 64 -2.92 10.68 -0.33
N HIS A 65 -4.25 10.53 -0.33
CA HIS A 65 -4.92 9.22 -0.34
C HIS A 65 -5.29 8.72 -1.74
N PHE A 66 -5.38 9.58 -2.76
CA PHE A 66 -5.85 9.15 -4.09
C PHE A 66 -4.98 9.64 -5.28
N SER A 67 -4.03 10.54 -5.07
CA SER A 67 -3.24 11.16 -6.15
C SER A 67 -2.48 10.17 -7.05
N GLY A 68 -2.13 8.99 -6.53
CA GLY A 68 -1.46 7.93 -7.30
C GLY A 68 -2.38 7.14 -8.23
N LEU A 69 -3.71 7.29 -8.09
CA LEU A 69 -4.70 6.46 -8.77
C LEU A 69 -4.61 6.56 -10.30
N LEU A 70 -4.54 7.78 -10.85
CA LEU A 70 -4.47 7.98 -12.30
C LEU A 70 -3.25 7.28 -12.93
N GLY A 71 -2.07 7.43 -12.32
CA GLY A 71 -0.85 6.80 -12.80
C GLY A 71 -0.90 5.27 -12.74
N LEU A 72 -1.57 4.72 -11.72
CA LEU A 72 -1.79 3.28 -11.59
C LEU A 72 -2.74 2.78 -12.70
N LEU A 73 -3.88 3.43 -12.92
CA LEU A 73 -4.85 3.05 -13.96
C LEU A 73 -4.25 3.10 -15.37
N ALA A 74 -3.50 4.16 -15.67
CA ALA A 74 -2.75 4.29 -16.92
C ALA A 74 -1.73 3.15 -17.11
N THR A 75 -1.09 2.72 -16.02
CA THR A 75 -0.14 1.60 -16.08
C THR A 75 -0.84 0.26 -16.30
N LEU A 76 -1.97 0.01 -15.62
CA LEU A 76 -2.76 -1.21 -15.83
C LEU A 76 -3.26 -1.31 -17.28
N GLN A 77 -3.62 -0.18 -17.87
CA GLN A 77 -3.93 -0.08 -19.30
C GLN A 77 -2.76 -0.49 -20.19
N LEU A 78 -1.57 0.07 -19.96
CA LEU A 78 -0.36 -0.29 -20.72
C LEU A 78 0.01 -1.78 -20.56
N GLN A 79 -0.34 -2.39 -19.43
CA GLN A 79 -0.14 -3.80 -19.16
C GLN A 79 -1.18 -4.71 -19.83
N ARG A 80 -2.15 -4.15 -20.57
CA ARG A 80 -3.24 -4.90 -21.23
C ARG A 80 -3.97 -5.81 -20.25
N ARG A 81 -4.30 -5.26 -19.09
CA ARG A 81 -5.15 -5.94 -18.11
C ARG A 81 -6.43 -6.43 -18.80
N ASP A 82 -6.83 -7.66 -18.53
CA ASP A 82 -8.02 -8.32 -19.08
C ASP A 82 -9.13 -8.50 -18.03
N LYS A 83 -8.78 -8.49 -16.73
CA LYS A 83 -9.73 -8.61 -15.63
C LYS A 83 -10.41 -7.27 -15.30
N PRO A 84 -11.70 -7.27 -14.89
CA PRO A 84 -12.35 -6.08 -14.37
C PRO A 84 -11.64 -5.58 -13.11
N LEU A 85 -11.71 -4.28 -12.85
CA LEU A 85 -11.19 -3.62 -11.65
C LEU A 85 -12.35 -2.95 -10.91
N THR A 86 -12.47 -3.19 -9.60
CA THR A 86 -13.44 -2.47 -8.77
C THR A 86 -12.76 -1.28 -8.09
N ILE A 87 -13.39 -0.12 -8.12
CA ILE A 87 -12.96 1.07 -7.38
C ILE A 87 -14.11 1.46 -6.46
N VAL A 88 -13.83 1.44 -5.16
CA VAL A 88 -14.75 1.83 -4.11
C VAL A 88 -14.24 3.12 -3.50
N GLY A 89 -15.12 4.09 -3.24
CA GLY A 89 -14.77 5.30 -2.52
C GLY A 89 -15.96 6.24 -2.38
N PRO A 90 -15.78 7.42 -1.76
CA PRO A 90 -16.82 8.44 -1.69
C PRO A 90 -17.40 8.80 -3.05
N LYS A 91 -18.65 9.24 -3.04
CA LYS A 91 -19.31 9.86 -4.20
C LYS A 91 -18.42 10.91 -4.87
N GLY A 92 -18.22 10.79 -6.18
CA GLY A 92 -17.33 11.63 -6.98
C GLY A 92 -16.07 10.89 -7.46
N ILE A 93 -15.76 9.71 -6.93
CA ILE A 93 -14.61 8.92 -7.37
C ILE A 93 -14.76 8.48 -8.83
N LYS A 94 -15.98 8.17 -9.27
CA LYS A 94 -16.26 7.83 -10.67
C LYS A 94 -15.99 9.02 -11.58
N GLU A 95 -16.55 10.19 -11.24
CA GLU A 95 -16.35 11.42 -12.00
C GLU A 95 -14.87 11.78 -12.09
N TYR A 96 -14.14 11.70 -10.97
CA TYR A 96 -12.71 11.95 -10.92
C TYR A 96 -11.94 11.04 -11.89
N VAL A 97 -12.18 9.73 -11.85
CA VAL A 97 -11.47 8.77 -12.70
C VAL A 97 -11.83 8.97 -14.18
N GLU A 98 -13.12 9.05 -14.51
CA GLU A 98 -13.58 9.22 -15.89
C GLU A 98 -13.06 10.53 -16.50
N TRP A 99 -13.10 11.63 -15.74
CA TRP A 99 -12.60 12.92 -16.21
C TRP A 99 -11.10 12.88 -16.50
N ASN A 100 -10.29 12.30 -15.60
CA ASN A 100 -8.84 12.27 -15.76
C ASN A 100 -8.39 11.33 -16.89
N LEU A 101 -9.05 10.18 -17.05
CA LEU A 101 -8.81 9.28 -18.18
C LEU A 101 -9.16 9.95 -19.50
N LYS A 102 -10.32 10.63 -19.58
CA LYS A 102 -10.73 11.40 -20.76
C LYS A 102 -9.77 12.55 -21.07
N PHE A 103 -9.36 13.32 -20.06
CA PHE A 103 -8.39 14.41 -20.20
C PHE A 103 -7.06 13.90 -20.77
N SER A 104 -6.61 12.73 -20.30
CA SER A 104 -5.37 12.09 -20.72
C SER A 104 -5.49 11.29 -22.03
N GLN A 105 -6.68 11.22 -22.63
CA GLN A 105 -7.00 10.39 -23.81
C GLN A 105 -6.64 8.91 -23.60
N ILE A 106 -6.90 8.41 -22.39
CA ILE A 106 -6.71 7.01 -22.02
C ILE A 106 -8.07 6.32 -22.08
N ASP A 107 -8.17 5.27 -22.89
CA ASP A 107 -9.35 4.41 -22.99
C ASP A 107 -9.03 3.01 -22.42
N PRO A 108 -9.42 2.70 -21.17
CA PRO A 108 -9.12 1.42 -20.55
C PRO A 108 -9.65 0.22 -21.37
N VAL A 109 -8.81 -0.78 -21.64
CA VAL A 109 -9.20 -2.04 -22.30
C VAL A 109 -9.86 -3.03 -21.35
N TYR A 110 -10.01 -2.65 -20.08
CA TYR A 110 -10.63 -3.43 -19.02
C TYR A 110 -11.77 -2.65 -18.40
N GLU A 111 -12.77 -3.37 -17.91
CA GLU A 111 -13.92 -2.80 -17.22
C GLU A 111 -13.51 -2.23 -15.86
N ILE A 112 -14.04 -1.04 -15.53
CA ILE A 112 -13.89 -0.42 -14.22
C ILE A 112 -15.27 -0.31 -13.59
N ASN A 113 -15.48 -1.06 -12.51
CA ASN A 113 -16.70 -1.05 -11.73
C ASN A 113 -16.55 -0.05 -10.58
N PHE A 114 -17.47 0.89 -10.48
CA PHE A 114 -17.46 1.90 -9.41
C PHE A 114 -18.53 1.57 -8.37
N HIS A 115 -18.14 1.60 -7.09
CA HIS A 115 -19.06 1.60 -5.96
C HIS A 115 -18.85 2.91 -5.19
N GLU A 116 -19.79 3.85 -5.36
CA GLU A 116 -19.75 5.15 -4.71
C GLU A 116 -20.50 5.11 -3.39
N ILE A 117 -19.81 5.48 -2.31
CA ILE A 117 -20.37 5.54 -0.96
C ILE A 117 -20.93 6.95 -0.76
N GLU A 118 -22.24 7.02 -0.48
CA GLU A 118 -22.94 8.26 -0.18
C GLU A 118 -22.56 8.80 1.21
N GLU A 119 -22.53 10.12 1.35
CA GLU A 119 -22.09 10.78 2.60
C GLU A 119 -23.04 10.55 3.78
N ASP A 120 -24.31 10.21 3.51
CA ASP A 120 -25.37 10.00 4.49
C ASP A 120 -25.52 8.54 4.95
N ILE A 121 -24.54 7.69 4.66
CA ILE A 121 -24.49 6.32 5.17
C ILE A 121 -24.50 6.32 6.71
N GLU A 122 -25.52 5.71 7.33
CA GLU A 122 -25.67 5.74 8.79
C GLU A 122 -24.95 4.61 9.54
N GLU A 123 -24.77 3.43 8.93
CA GLU A 123 -24.33 2.22 9.66
C GLU A 123 -23.20 1.46 8.96
N VAL A 124 -23.52 0.66 7.95
CA VAL A 124 -22.59 -0.23 7.25
C VAL A 124 -23.03 -0.41 5.81
N ASP A 125 -22.07 -0.35 4.89
CA ASP A 125 -22.29 -0.67 3.49
C ASP A 125 -21.40 -1.85 3.11
N ARG A 126 -21.98 -2.88 2.52
CA ARG A 126 -21.24 -4.03 2.01
C ARG A 126 -20.81 -3.72 0.59
N VAL A 127 -19.67 -3.05 0.49
CA VAL A 127 -19.09 -2.51 -0.74
C VAL A 127 -18.47 -3.58 -1.65
N PHE A 128 -18.25 -4.79 -1.14
CA PHE A 128 -17.76 -5.92 -1.90
C PHE A 128 -18.22 -7.23 -1.24
N ASP A 129 -18.91 -8.12 -1.96
CA ASP A 129 -19.32 -9.45 -1.45
C ASP A 129 -18.95 -10.52 -2.46
N ALA A 130 -17.93 -11.32 -2.14
CA ALA A 130 -17.49 -12.47 -2.91
C ALA A 130 -17.80 -13.76 -2.14
N ASP A 131 -17.75 -14.91 -2.81
CA ASP A 131 -18.13 -16.20 -2.21
C ASP A 131 -17.36 -16.55 -0.92
N GLU A 132 -16.09 -16.12 -0.82
CA GLU A 132 -15.21 -16.46 0.30
C GLU A 132 -14.90 -15.30 1.26
N TYR A 133 -15.21 -14.06 0.89
CA TYR A 133 -14.88 -12.87 1.67
C TYR A 133 -15.79 -11.70 1.31
N TYR A 134 -15.86 -10.71 2.18
CA TYR A 134 -16.54 -9.45 1.92
C TYR A 134 -15.74 -8.28 2.45
N VAL A 135 -16.05 -7.08 1.94
CA VAL A 135 -15.56 -5.81 2.45
C VAL A 135 -16.74 -4.96 2.87
N GLU A 136 -16.68 -4.46 4.09
CA GLU A 136 -17.64 -3.53 4.67
C GLU A 136 -17.00 -2.17 4.87
N ALA A 137 -17.79 -1.12 4.73
CA ALA A 137 -17.38 0.26 4.88
C ALA A 137 -18.24 0.96 5.93
N ARG A 138 -17.64 1.82 6.75
CA ARG A 138 -18.33 2.65 7.74
C ARG A 138 -17.78 4.07 7.77
N PRO A 139 -18.63 5.10 7.98
CA PRO A 139 -18.17 6.47 8.01
C PRO A 139 -17.30 6.72 9.25
N LEU A 140 -16.21 7.44 9.04
CA LEU A 140 -15.24 7.88 10.04
C LEU A 140 -15.48 9.37 10.38
N ASN A 141 -14.82 9.86 11.43
CA ASN A 141 -14.97 11.24 11.88
C ASN A 141 -13.75 12.07 11.45
N HIS A 142 -13.78 12.62 10.24
CA HIS A 142 -12.70 13.43 9.68
C HIS A 142 -13.22 14.76 9.14
N THR A 143 -12.31 15.70 8.81
CA THR A 143 -12.68 17.05 8.32
C THR A 143 -13.43 17.03 6.99
N LYS A 144 -13.21 15.99 6.18
CA LYS A 144 -13.97 15.64 4.98
C LYS A 144 -14.63 14.29 5.18
N PHE A 145 -15.65 13.98 4.39
CA PHE A 145 -16.25 12.65 4.42
C PHE A 145 -15.19 11.58 4.18
N CYS A 146 -15.06 10.68 5.15
CA CYS A 146 -14.05 9.64 5.20
C CYS A 146 -14.69 8.32 5.59
N VAL A 147 -14.19 7.24 5.01
CA VAL A 147 -14.72 5.90 5.21
C VAL A 147 -13.59 4.95 5.57
N GLY A 148 -13.81 4.16 6.62
CA GLY A 148 -12.94 3.06 7.01
C GLY A 148 -13.46 1.75 6.43
N PHE A 149 -12.56 0.80 6.21
CA PHE A 149 -12.89 -0.47 5.57
C PHE A 149 -12.54 -1.67 6.45
N ARG A 150 -13.37 -2.71 6.40
CA ARG A 150 -13.11 -4.02 7.01
C ARG A 150 -13.15 -5.09 5.93
N PHE A 151 -12.02 -5.75 5.69
CA PHE A 151 -11.95 -6.98 4.93
C PHE A 151 -12.18 -8.17 5.87
N GLN A 152 -13.11 -9.06 5.50
CA GLN A 152 -13.45 -10.24 6.29
C GLN A 152 -13.55 -11.47 5.39
N GLU A 153 -12.69 -12.47 5.59
CA GLU A 153 -12.95 -13.80 5.05
C GLU A 153 -14.16 -14.42 5.77
N LYS A 154 -15.02 -15.09 5.01
CA LYS A 154 -16.15 -15.85 5.56
C LYS A 154 -15.62 -17.05 6.34
N ASP A 155 -16.38 -17.46 7.34
CA ASP A 155 -16.00 -18.57 8.21
C ASP A 155 -15.85 -19.86 7.39
N ARG A 156 -14.77 -20.59 7.70
CA ARG A 156 -14.51 -21.86 7.07
C ARG A 156 -15.09 -22.97 7.96
N PRO A 157 -15.58 -24.07 7.37
CA PRO A 157 -15.92 -25.25 8.15
C PRO A 157 -14.77 -25.69 9.05
N GLY A 158 -15.14 -26.32 10.16
CA GLY A 158 -14.20 -26.94 11.07
C GLY A 158 -13.34 -28.00 10.39
N LYS A 159 -12.23 -28.35 11.03
CA LYS A 159 -11.44 -29.49 10.57
C LYS A 159 -12.23 -30.77 10.81
N VAL A 160 -12.25 -31.64 9.81
CA VAL A 160 -12.75 -33.00 9.94
C VAL A 160 -11.73 -33.79 10.75
N ASP A 161 -12.20 -34.49 11.78
CA ASP A 161 -11.41 -35.51 12.48
C ASP A 161 -11.25 -36.74 11.57
N ALA A 162 -10.10 -36.83 10.91
CA ALA A 162 -9.82 -37.89 9.94
C ALA A 162 -9.85 -39.28 10.57
N GLU A 163 -9.35 -39.43 11.81
CA GLU A 163 -9.32 -40.72 12.49
C GLU A 163 -10.72 -41.19 12.86
N LYS A 164 -11.59 -40.29 13.33
CA LYS A 164 -13.00 -40.62 13.58
C LYS A 164 -13.75 -40.93 12.28
N ALA A 165 -13.51 -40.14 11.23
CA ALA A 165 -14.17 -40.34 9.95
C ALA A 165 -13.84 -41.72 9.35
N GLU A 166 -12.56 -42.13 9.37
CA GLU A 166 -12.14 -43.46 8.94
C GLU A 166 -12.78 -44.58 9.79
N LYS A 167 -12.79 -44.43 11.12
CA LYS A 167 -13.43 -45.41 12.02
C LYS A 167 -14.93 -45.55 11.81
N MET A 168 -15.59 -44.47 11.39
CA MET A 168 -17.02 -44.46 11.07
C MET A 168 -17.30 -44.85 9.61
N GLY A 169 -16.32 -45.31 8.83
CA GLY A 169 -16.55 -45.82 7.47
C GLY A 169 -16.73 -44.73 6.40
N ILE A 170 -16.37 -43.48 6.69
CA ILE A 170 -16.42 -42.39 5.71
C ILE A 170 -15.20 -42.49 4.80
N SER A 171 -15.45 -42.72 3.52
CA SER A 171 -14.40 -42.98 2.53
C SER A 171 -14.55 -42.17 1.24
N LYS A 172 -15.74 -41.62 0.96
CA LYS A 172 -16.00 -40.87 -0.28
C LYS A 172 -15.86 -39.37 -0.06
N ASP A 173 -15.25 -38.68 -1.03
CA ASP A 173 -15.08 -37.22 -0.99
C ASP A 173 -16.41 -36.45 -0.85
N GLU A 174 -17.49 -36.97 -1.44
CA GLU A 174 -18.83 -36.39 -1.32
C GLU A 174 -19.35 -36.43 0.12
N GLN A 175 -19.06 -37.51 0.86
CA GLN A 175 -19.43 -37.62 2.28
C GLN A 175 -18.66 -36.59 3.12
N TYR A 176 -17.36 -36.42 2.87
CA TYR A 176 -16.57 -35.38 3.52
C TYR A 176 -17.06 -33.97 3.22
N LYS A 177 -17.51 -33.70 1.99
CA LYS A 177 -18.10 -32.40 1.61
C LYS A 177 -19.43 -32.15 2.31
N ALA A 178 -20.34 -33.13 2.31
CA ALA A 178 -21.63 -33.05 2.99
C ALA A 178 -21.45 -32.78 4.49
N LEU A 179 -20.58 -33.55 5.16
CA LEU A 179 -20.28 -33.34 6.59
C LEU A 179 -19.72 -31.93 6.84
N LYS A 180 -18.79 -31.45 6.01
CA LYS A 180 -18.27 -30.07 6.13
C LYS A 180 -19.31 -29.00 5.85
N ALA A 181 -20.35 -29.29 5.07
CA ALA A 181 -21.49 -28.41 4.84
C ALA A 181 -22.49 -28.41 6.01
N GLY A 182 -22.29 -29.27 7.02
CA GLY A 182 -23.19 -29.42 8.16
C GLY A 182 -24.27 -30.48 7.94
N GLU A 183 -24.20 -31.26 6.86
CA GLU A 183 -25.17 -32.30 6.53
C GLU A 183 -24.77 -33.65 7.13
N ASP A 184 -25.75 -34.40 7.64
CA ASP A 184 -25.55 -35.76 8.14
C ASP A 184 -25.47 -36.74 6.96
N VAL A 185 -24.57 -37.73 7.05
CA VAL A 185 -24.32 -38.69 5.98
C VAL A 185 -24.84 -40.07 6.39
N THR A 186 -25.66 -40.68 5.53
CA THR A 186 -26.04 -42.09 5.69
C THR A 186 -25.10 -42.98 4.88
N LEU A 187 -24.50 -43.97 5.53
CA LEU A 187 -23.59 -44.93 4.91
C LEU A 187 -24.36 -46.06 4.22
N GLU A 188 -23.64 -46.86 3.43
CA GLU A 188 -24.22 -48.01 2.70
C GLU A 188 -24.78 -49.09 3.63
N ASP A 189 -24.29 -49.18 4.87
CA ASP A 189 -24.78 -50.10 5.90
C ASP A 189 -25.99 -49.55 6.68
N GLY A 190 -26.47 -48.36 6.34
CA GLY A 190 -27.58 -47.67 7.01
C GLY A 190 -27.19 -46.85 8.25
N THR A 191 -25.92 -46.83 8.64
CA THR A 191 -25.44 -46.01 9.75
C THR A 191 -25.52 -44.52 9.39
N VAL A 192 -26.09 -43.71 10.28
CA VAL A 192 -26.14 -42.25 10.14
C VAL A 192 -24.99 -41.62 10.91
N VAL A 193 -24.11 -40.95 10.19
CA VAL A 193 -22.96 -40.23 10.75
C VAL A 193 -23.29 -38.75 10.80
N LYS A 194 -23.28 -38.18 12.01
CA LYS A 194 -23.63 -36.78 12.20
C LYS A 194 -22.45 -35.86 11.94
N SER A 195 -22.69 -34.73 11.28
CA SER A 195 -21.64 -33.75 10.98
C SER A 195 -20.91 -33.28 12.25
N HIS A 196 -21.66 -32.96 13.31
CA HIS A 196 -21.10 -32.41 14.55
C HIS A 196 -20.22 -33.39 15.35
N ASP A 197 -20.33 -34.70 15.10
CA ASP A 197 -19.50 -35.71 15.79
C ASP A 197 -18.07 -35.76 15.23
N ILE A 198 -17.89 -35.25 14.00
CA ILE A 198 -16.66 -35.37 13.21
C ILE A 198 -16.06 -34.01 12.86
N VAL A 199 -16.89 -33.03 12.53
CA VAL A 199 -16.45 -31.70 12.13
C VAL A 199 -16.30 -30.85 13.39
N GLY A 200 -15.10 -30.34 13.62
CA GLY A 200 -14.84 -29.42 14.72
C GLY A 200 -15.58 -28.08 14.57
N HIS A 201 -15.39 -27.18 15.53
CA HIS A 201 -15.98 -25.85 15.45
C HIS A 201 -15.57 -25.08 14.18
N PRO A 202 -16.47 -24.24 13.62
CA PRO A 202 -16.14 -23.33 12.54
C PRO A 202 -14.88 -22.53 12.85
N ARG A 203 -14.08 -22.29 11.81
CA ARG A 203 -12.84 -21.54 11.92
C ARG A 203 -13.09 -20.14 11.40
N PRO A 204 -13.00 -19.11 12.26
CA PRO A 204 -13.20 -17.74 11.84
C PRO A 204 -12.26 -17.38 10.69
N GLY A 205 -12.79 -16.71 9.68
CA GLY A 205 -11.98 -16.20 8.58
C GLY A 205 -11.00 -15.11 9.05
N ASP A 206 -9.89 -14.97 8.31
CA ASP A 206 -8.95 -13.88 8.52
C ASP A 206 -9.61 -12.51 8.28
N SER A 207 -9.23 -11.50 9.06
CA SER A 207 -9.84 -10.18 9.02
C SER A 207 -8.85 -9.03 9.18
N PHE A 208 -9.12 -7.93 8.50
CA PHE A 208 -8.29 -6.73 8.47
C PHE A 208 -9.18 -5.49 8.48
N ALA A 209 -8.94 -4.56 9.40
CA ALA A 209 -9.56 -3.25 9.39
C ALA A 209 -8.54 -2.17 9.00
N TYR A 210 -8.93 -1.31 8.08
CA TYR A 210 -8.22 -0.11 7.67
C TYR A 210 -8.98 1.11 8.18
N VAL A 211 -8.48 1.68 9.27
CA VAL A 211 -8.96 2.93 9.86
C VAL A 211 -7.86 3.97 9.64
N THR A 212 -8.09 4.89 8.72
CA THR A 212 -7.18 6.02 8.49
C THR A 212 -7.77 7.27 9.14
N ASP A 213 -7.28 8.45 8.76
CA ASP A 213 -7.84 9.80 8.89
C ASP A 213 -9.20 9.84 9.59
N THR A 214 -9.14 9.97 10.91
CA THR A 214 -10.30 10.04 11.80
C THR A 214 -9.90 10.53 13.19
N GLU A 215 -10.76 11.26 13.86
CA GLU A 215 -10.83 11.30 15.32
C GLU A 215 -11.38 9.98 15.87
N TYR A 216 -11.27 9.75 17.18
CA TYR A 216 -11.95 8.65 17.82
C TYR A 216 -13.45 8.63 17.46
N THR A 217 -13.93 7.47 17.00
CA THR A 217 -15.34 7.25 16.67
C THR A 217 -15.77 5.81 16.97
N PRO A 218 -16.99 5.58 17.49
CA PRO A 218 -17.54 4.23 17.68
C PRO A 218 -17.55 3.38 16.40
N ASN A 219 -17.64 4.00 15.22
CA ASN A 219 -17.60 3.27 13.95
C ASN A 219 -16.23 2.63 13.67
N ALA A 220 -15.14 3.25 14.13
CA ALA A 220 -13.80 2.65 14.06
C ALA A 220 -13.73 1.40 14.94
N VAL A 221 -14.33 1.43 16.13
CA VAL A 221 -14.44 0.27 17.03
C VAL A 221 -15.27 -0.84 16.37
N LYS A 222 -16.43 -0.50 15.78
CA LYS A 222 -17.30 -1.46 15.07
C LYS A 222 -16.57 -2.12 13.89
N LEU A 223 -15.82 -1.35 13.09
CA LEU A 223 -15.00 -1.87 11.99
C LEU A 223 -13.93 -2.84 12.50
N ALA A 224 -13.23 -2.45 13.57
CA ALA A 224 -12.10 -3.20 14.13
C ALA A 224 -12.49 -4.41 14.98
N MET A 225 -13.78 -4.58 15.30
CA MET A 225 -14.27 -5.56 16.27
C MET A 225 -13.81 -6.99 15.93
N ASN A 226 -13.04 -7.60 16.85
CA ASN A 226 -12.44 -8.93 16.78
C ASN A 226 -11.54 -9.18 15.55
N THR A 227 -10.95 -8.13 14.99
CA THR A 227 -10.09 -8.26 13.80
C THR A 227 -8.75 -8.94 14.09
N ASN A 228 -8.15 -9.61 13.11
CA ASN A 228 -6.78 -10.11 13.25
C ASN A 228 -5.76 -8.96 13.22
N ILE A 229 -5.96 -8.00 12.32
CA ILE A 229 -5.09 -6.83 12.18
C ILE A 229 -5.98 -5.59 12.06
N LEU A 230 -5.75 -4.62 12.94
CA LEU A 230 -6.23 -3.25 12.80
C LEU A 230 -5.08 -2.37 12.35
N TYR A 231 -5.16 -1.78 11.16
CA TYR A 231 -4.36 -0.62 10.79
C TYR A 231 -5.10 0.64 11.24
N HIS A 232 -4.50 1.43 12.11
CA HIS A 232 -5.07 2.69 12.60
C HIS A 232 -4.11 3.85 12.37
N GLU A 233 -4.62 5.01 11.97
CA GLU A 233 -3.79 6.23 11.99
C GLU A 233 -3.35 6.59 13.41
N ALA A 234 -2.13 7.09 13.54
CA ALA A 234 -1.63 7.69 14.77
C ALA A 234 -0.82 8.92 14.38
N THR A 235 -1.49 9.89 13.75
CA THR A 235 -0.84 11.08 13.20
C THR A 235 -0.05 11.84 14.26
N PHE A 236 -0.53 11.83 15.51
CA PHE A 236 0.09 12.48 16.64
C PHE A 236 0.30 11.56 17.84
N GLY A 237 1.28 11.90 18.70
CA GLY A 237 1.42 11.32 20.03
C GLY A 237 0.39 11.89 21.00
N LYS A 238 0.31 11.29 22.19
CA LYS A 238 -0.68 11.65 23.22
C LYS A 238 -0.56 13.08 23.73
N ASP A 239 0.63 13.67 23.63
CA ASP A 239 0.90 15.06 24.05
C ASP A 239 0.29 16.10 23.11
N LEU A 240 -0.11 15.68 21.91
CA LEU A 240 -0.70 16.52 20.87
C LEU A 240 -2.14 16.08 20.53
N ASP A 241 -2.84 15.47 21.48
CA ASP A 241 -4.22 15.00 21.33
C ASP A 241 -5.20 16.11 20.91
N ASP A 242 -5.07 17.31 21.50
CA ASP A 242 -5.87 18.47 21.09
C ASP A 242 -5.62 18.88 19.64
N LYS A 243 -4.37 18.74 19.16
CA LYS A 243 -4.03 19.02 17.77
C LYS A 243 -4.62 17.95 16.84
N ALA A 244 -4.59 16.69 17.26
CA ALA A 244 -5.20 15.58 16.53
C ALA A 244 -6.68 15.89 16.27
N ARG A 245 -7.44 16.17 17.34
CA ARG A 245 -8.86 16.56 17.28
C ARG A 245 -9.11 17.80 16.41
N GLU A 246 -8.31 18.86 16.56
CA GLU A 246 -8.45 20.08 15.74
C GLU A 246 -8.34 19.80 14.23
N THR A 247 -7.55 18.80 13.84
CA THR A 247 -7.30 18.44 12.43
C THR A 247 -8.07 17.21 11.96
N GLY A 248 -9.01 16.68 12.76
CA GLY A 248 -9.78 15.49 12.42
C GLY A 248 -8.97 14.20 12.42
N HIS A 249 -7.90 14.11 13.23
CA HIS A 249 -6.98 12.98 13.32
C HIS A 249 -6.97 12.33 14.71
N SER A 250 -6.30 11.19 14.82
CA SER A 250 -6.15 10.43 16.05
C SER A 250 -4.77 10.58 16.67
N SER A 251 -4.73 10.51 18.00
CA SER A 251 -3.49 10.29 18.73
C SER A 251 -3.16 8.79 18.85
N THR A 252 -1.95 8.48 19.32
CA THR A 252 -1.55 7.13 19.74
C THR A 252 -2.48 6.54 20.81
N ALA A 253 -3.02 7.38 21.70
CA ALA A 253 -3.96 6.98 22.74
C ALA A 253 -5.32 6.59 22.14
N ASP A 254 -5.81 7.34 21.15
CA ASP A 254 -7.05 7.01 20.45
C ASP A 254 -6.95 5.69 19.68
N ALA A 255 -5.85 5.49 18.94
CA ALA A 255 -5.60 4.24 18.22
C ALA A 255 -5.57 3.02 19.18
N ALA A 256 -4.88 3.16 20.32
CA ALA A 256 -4.82 2.11 21.34
C ALA A 256 -6.18 1.86 22.01
N ARG A 257 -6.97 2.92 22.23
CA ARG A 257 -8.33 2.84 22.74
C ARG A 257 -9.23 2.05 21.79
N VAL A 258 -9.24 2.40 20.51
CA VAL A 258 -10.02 1.67 19.49
C VAL A 258 -9.63 0.20 19.46
N ALA A 259 -8.33 -0.11 19.45
CA ALA A 259 -7.83 -1.47 19.47
C ALA A 259 -8.31 -2.28 20.69
N THR A 260 -8.29 -1.65 21.87
CA THR A 260 -8.73 -2.25 23.13
C THR A 260 -10.23 -2.52 23.14
N GLU A 261 -11.04 -1.51 22.82
CA GLU A 261 -12.50 -1.63 22.79
C GLU A 261 -12.97 -2.63 21.73
N ALA A 262 -12.26 -2.71 20.60
CA ALA A 262 -12.55 -3.62 19.52
C ALA A 262 -12.01 -5.04 19.74
N GLN A 263 -11.19 -5.28 20.76
CA GLN A 263 -10.56 -6.59 21.01
C GLN A 263 -9.81 -7.13 19.77
N THR A 264 -9.13 -6.25 19.03
CA THR A 264 -8.31 -6.68 17.89
C THR A 264 -7.15 -7.56 18.37
N LYS A 265 -6.60 -8.41 17.51
CA LYS A 265 -5.44 -9.25 17.86
C LYS A 265 -4.11 -8.52 17.72
N LEU A 266 -4.03 -7.54 16.81
CA LEU A 266 -2.82 -6.76 16.53
C LEU A 266 -3.20 -5.36 16.07
N LEU A 267 -2.67 -4.34 16.74
CA LEU A 267 -2.71 -2.96 16.30
C LEU A 267 -1.45 -2.65 15.47
N VAL A 268 -1.64 -2.06 14.29
CA VAL A 268 -0.59 -1.53 13.44
C VAL A 268 -0.84 -0.04 13.29
N ILE A 269 0.03 0.80 13.82
CA ILE A 269 -0.10 2.25 13.70
C ILE A 269 0.65 2.77 12.46
N GLY A 270 0.07 3.76 11.78
CA GLY A 270 0.63 4.40 10.60
C GLY A 270 0.21 5.86 10.45
N HIS A 271 0.26 6.39 9.22
CA HIS A 271 -0.15 7.76 8.89
C HIS A 271 0.55 8.85 9.74
N PHE A 272 1.87 8.78 9.83
CA PHE A 272 2.63 9.59 10.78
C PHE A 272 2.88 11.01 10.27
N SER A 273 2.68 12.00 11.14
CA SER A 273 3.10 13.38 10.86
C SER A 273 4.61 13.46 10.60
N ALA A 274 5.00 14.27 9.60
CA ALA A 274 6.40 14.52 9.25
C ALA A 274 7.26 15.02 10.43
N ARG A 275 6.64 15.55 11.49
CA ARG A 275 7.32 16.01 12.72
C ARG A 275 8.06 14.92 13.47
N TYR A 276 7.58 13.67 13.40
CA TYR A 276 8.20 12.55 14.10
C TYR A 276 9.29 11.96 13.22
N THR A 277 10.55 12.21 13.57
CA THR A 277 11.71 11.56 12.95
C THR A 277 11.87 10.12 13.45
N ASN A 278 11.47 9.86 14.70
CA ASN A 278 11.46 8.54 15.31
C ASN A 278 10.02 8.09 15.61
N ALA A 279 9.45 7.25 14.75
CA ALA A 279 8.11 6.71 14.97
C ALA A 279 8.06 5.71 16.16
N HIS A 280 9.19 5.22 16.67
CA HIS A 280 9.20 4.33 17.83
C HIS A 280 8.70 5.01 19.12
N ASP A 281 8.77 6.33 19.20
CA ASP A 281 8.19 7.08 20.32
C ASP A 281 6.67 6.91 20.34
N LEU A 282 6.03 6.99 19.16
CA LEU A 282 4.59 6.74 19.00
C LEU A 282 4.22 5.28 19.30
N LEU A 283 5.08 4.34 18.89
CA LEU A 283 4.88 2.92 19.17
C LEU A 283 4.88 2.62 20.66
N GLN A 284 5.78 3.26 21.42
CA GLN A 284 5.86 3.08 22.86
C GLN A 284 4.55 3.53 23.51
N GLU A 285 4.04 4.71 23.14
CA GLU A 285 2.78 5.22 23.66
C GLU A 285 1.58 4.33 23.30
N ALA A 286 1.50 3.85 22.06
CA ALA A 286 0.44 2.93 21.65
C ALA A 286 0.48 1.63 22.48
N ARG A 287 1.68 1.13 22.80
CA ARG A 287 1.88 -0.07 23.63
C ARG A 287 1.51 0.11 25.09
N ASP A 288 1.57 1.32 25.61
CA ASP A 288 1.10 1.61 26.97
C ASP A 288 -0.43 1.40 27.08
N GLY A 289 -1.17 1.65 25.99
CA GLY A 289 -2.62 1.47 25.93
C GLY A 289 -3.09 0.10 25.40
N PHE A 290 -2.34 -0.52 24.49
CA PHE A 290 -2.72 -1.79 23.87
C PHE A 290 -1.51 -2.64 23.45
N TYR A 291 -1.53 -3.94 23.77
CA TYR A 291 -0.51 -4.89 23.33
C TYR A 291 -1.16 -6.17 22.78
N PRO A 292 -0.73 -6.68 21.60
CA PRO A 292 0.44 -6.26 20.83
C PRO A 292 0.17 -5.10 19.84
N ALA A 293 1.10 -4.14 19.77
CA ALA A 293 1.08 -3.04 18.80
C ALA A 293 2.42 -2.94 18.03
N TRP A 294 2.35 -2.71 16.71
CA TRP A 294 3.47 -2.60 15.77
C TRP A 294 3.45 -1.29 14.99
N LEU A 295 4.62 -0.87 14.50
CA LEU A 295 4.71 0.19 13.48
C LEU A 295 4.42 -0.39 12.09
N ALA A 296 3.67 0.36 11.30
CA ALA A 296 3.59 0.17 9.86
C ALA A 296 4.94 0.49 9.21
N ASN A 297 5.84 -0.49 9.18
CA ASN A 297 7.10 -0.36 8.45
C ASN A 297 6.82 -0.59 6.97
N GLU A 298 7.08 0.41 6.13
CA GLU A 298 6.83 0.32 4.70
C GLU A 298 7.54 -0.90 4.08
N LEU A 299 6.84 -1.56 3.15
CA LEU A 299 7.25 -2.77 2.43
C LEU A 299 7.44 -4.02 3.31
N ARG A 300 7.28 -3.93 4.63
CA ARG A 300 7.34 -5.09 5.52
C ARG A 300 6.00 -5.83 5.52
N PRO A 301 5.96 -7.11 5.12
CA PRO A 301 4.73 -7.88 5.20
C PRO A 301 4.37 -8.21 6.64
N ILE A 302 3.07 -8.16 6.95
CA ILE A 302 2.45 -8.47 8.24
C ILE A 302 1.44 -9.60 8.02
N PHE A 303 1.59 -10.70 8.76
CA PHE A 303 0.76 -11.89 8.58
C PHE A 303 -0.32 -11.94 9.64
N THR A 304 -1.54 -12.29 9.24
CA THR A 304 -2.63 -12.58 10.20
C THR A 304 -2.34 -13.79 11.09
N ASP A 305 -1.54 -14.72 10.57
CA ASP A 305 -1.00 -15.86 11.30
C ASP A 305 0.54 -15.72 11.38
N PRO A 306 1.08 -15.37 12.56
CA PRO A 306 2.52 -15.19 12.77
C PRO A 306 3.36 -16.44 12.49
N THR A 307 2.77 -17.65 12.45
CA THR A 307 3.52 -18.86 12.11
C THR A 307 4.05 -18.83 10.67
N HIS A 308 3.36 -18.12 9.78
CA HIS A 308 3.77 -17.93 8.39
C HIS A 308 4.95 -16.96 8.22
N GLU A 309 5.24 -16.09 9.20
CA GLU A 309 6.40 -15.19 9.16
C GLU A 309 7.74 -15.94 9.20
N ARG A 310 7.77 -17.08 9.89
CA ARG A 310 8.99 -17.87 10.12
C ARG A 310 9.62 -18.41 8.83
N GLY A 311 8.85 -18.51 7.74
CA GLY A 311 9.34 -18.96 6.43
C GLY A 311 10.01 -17.87 5.57
N ILE A 312 9.93 -16.60 5.98
CA ILE A 312 10.50 -15.45 5.22
C ILE A 312 11.87 -15.04 5.76
N ILE A 313 12.09 -15.24 7.06
CA ILE A 313 13.34 -14.88 7.74
C ILE A 313 14.40 -15.98 7.58
N THR A 314 14.04 -17.18 7.11
CA THR A 314 15.02 -18.21 6.77
C THR A 314 15.83 -17.76 5.55
N PRO A 315 17.16 -17.61 5.66
CA PRO A 315 17.98 -17.26 4.50
C PRO A 315 17.81 -18.34 3.44
N LYS A 316 17.33 -17.97 2.24
CA LYS A 316 17.25 -18.85 1.06
C LYS A 316 18.63 -19.26 0.50
N VAL A 317 19.70 -18.78 1.12
CA VAL A 317 21.07 -19.07 0.75
C VAL A 317 21.73 -19.73 1.95
N GLU A 318 22.02 -21.02 1.83
CA GLU A 318 22.97 -21.67 2.73
C GLU A 318 24.32 -20.97 2.58
N ILE A 319 24.81 -20.38 3.67
CA ILE A 319 26.18 -19.88 3.72
C ILE A 319 27.06 -21.12 3.70
N ASN A 320 27.59 -21.47 2.52
CA ASN A 320 28.64 -22.47 2.45
C ASN A 320 29.87 -21.92 3.18
N GLU A 321 30.11 -22.40 4.39
CA GLU A 321 31.37 -22.15 5.08
C GLU A 321 32.50 -22.76 4.24
N LEU A 322 33.29 -21.88 3.60
CA LEU A 322 34.55 -22.22 2.96
C LEU A 322 35.58 -22.56 4.03
N ASN A 323 35.44 -23.72 4.66
CA ASN A 323 36.49 -24.33 5.46
C ASN A 323 36.35 -25.86 5.50
N LYS A 324 36.72 -26.50 4.39
CA LYS A 324 37.24 -27.87 4.44
C LYS A 324 38.64 -27.90 3.86
N LYS A 325 39.59 -28.13 4.77
CA LYS A 325 40.97 -28.54 4.54
C LYS A 325 41.08 -29.52 3.37
N SER A 326 41.81 -29.14 2.33
CA SER A 326 42.50 -30.09 1.45
C SER A 326 44.00 -29.96 1.69
N GLY A 327 44.47 -30.67 2.72
CA GLY A 327 45.89 -30.94 2.88
C GLY A 327 46.33 -32.04 1.90
N GLY A 328 47.45 -31.80 1.21
CA GLY A 328 48.37 -32.83 0.76
C GLY A 328 48.16 -33.40 -0.65
N GLY A 329 49.12 -33.12 -1.55
CA GLY A 329 49.29 -33.86 -2.81
C GLY A 329 50.01 -33.05 -3.87
N GLY A 330 51.34 -32.99 -3.83
CA GLY A 330 52.14 -32.09 -4.64
C GLY A 330 52.24 -32.41 -6.14
N LYS A 331 52.76 -31.44 -6.91
CA LYS A 331 53.95 -31.60 -7.76
C LYS A 331 54.28 -30.29 -8.50
N ASN A 332 55.56 -29.93 -8.41
CA ASN A 332 56.40 -29.24 -9.40
C ASN A 332 56.13 -27.76 -9.73
N TYR A 333 56.76 -26.89 -8.94
CA TYR A 333 57.31 -25.64 -9.46
C TYR A 333 58.59 -25.93 -10.25
N LYS A 334 58.53 -25.79 -11.58
CA LYS A 334 59.72 -25.48 -12.41
C LYS A 334 59.69 -24.00 -12.73
N GLY A 335 60.59 -23.25 -12.10
CA GLY A 335 60.76 -21.83 -12.35
C GLY A 335 61.37 -21.53 -13.71
N ARG A 336 61.12 -20.32 -14.22
CA ARG A 336 62.14 -19.56 -14.97
C ARG A 336 61.81 -18.07 -15.04
N LYS A 337 62.67 -17.31 -14.35
CA LYS A 337 63.32 -16.03 -14.67
C LYS A 337 62.50 -14.90 -15.31
N SER A 338 62.59 -13.76 -14.64
CA SER A 338 62.43 -12.41 -15.20
C SER A 338 63.33 -12.18 -16.42
N SER A 339 62.77 -11.58 -17.47
CA SER A 339 63.52 -10.80 -18.44
C SER A 339 62.76 -9.51 -18.75
N LYS A 340 63.40 -8.37 -18.45
CA LYS A 340 63.04 -7.03 -18.91
C LYS A 340 62.93 -7.00 -20.44
N GLY A 341 61.99 -6.21 -20.99
CA GLY A 341 62.10 -5.73 -22.36
C GLY A 341 60.81 -5.24 -23.01
N GLY A 342 60.60 -3.92 -23.00
CA GLY A 342 60.18 -3.16 -24.18
C GLY A 342 58.70 -3.12 -24.58
N GLY A 343 58.19 -1.89 -24.77
CA GLY A 343 57.45 -1.60 -26.01
C GLY A 343 55.97 -1.24 -25.91
N LYS A 344 55.72 0.08 -25.79
CA LYS A 344 54.68 0.89 -26.45
C LYS A 344 53.18 0.58 -26.26
N LYS A 345 52.53 1.59 -25.67
CA LYS A 345 51.10 1.95 -25.78
C LYS A 345 50.62 1.94 -27.23
N ASN A 346 49.38 1.50 -27.46
CA ASN A 346 48.58 2.00 -28.58
C ASN A 346 47.08 2.09 -28.20
N PHE A 347 46.59 3.33 -28.27
CA PHE A 347 45.20 3.74 -28.38
C PHE A 347 44.55 3.12 -29.63
N ARG A 348 43.26 2.77 -29.55
CA ARG A 348 42.43 2.52 -30.75
C ARG A 348 41.35 3.58 -30.89
N SER A 349 41.45 4.34 -31.98
CA SER A 349 40.50 5.34 -32.45
C SER A 349 39.40 4.72 -33.33
N ARG A 350 38.22 5.34 -33.29
CA ARG A 350 37.09 5.12 -34.21
C ARG A 350 37.48 5.39 -35.67
N LYS A 351 36.94 4.61 -36.61
CA LYS A 351 36.92 4.90 -38.05
C LYS A 351 35.47 5.01 -38.52
N GLY A 352 35.15 6.12 -39.19
CA GLY A 352 34.00 6.24 -40.07
C GLY A 352 34.32 5.69 -41.47
N GLY A 353 33.26 5.47 -42.26
CA GLY A 353 33.36 5.07 -43.66
C GLY A 353 31.98 5.09 -44.32
N SER A 354 31.80 6.02 -45.24
CA SER A 354 30.66 6.23 -46.14
C SER A 354 30.71 5.31 -47.38
N SER A 355 29.56 4.92 -47.93
CA SER A 355 29.42 4.76 -49.40
C SER A 355 27.94 4.72 -49.85
N SER A 356 27.68 5.47 -50.92
CA SER A 356 26.42 5.71 -51.63
C SER A 356 26.12 4.73 -52.78
N ARG A 357 24.82 4.60 -53.16
CA ARG A 357 24.17 4.31 -54.49
C ARG A 357 22.93 3.42 -54.26
N GLY A 358 21.75 3.55 -54.86
CA GLY A 358 21.17 4.45 -55.86
C GLY A 358 19.89 3.81 -56.49
N LYS A 359 18.81 4.61 -56.62
CA LYS A 359 17.66 4.58 -57.59
C LYS A 359 16.71 3.35 -57.73
N SER A 360 15.38 3.58 -57.60
CA SER A 360 14.36 3.71 -58.70
C SER A 360 12.91 3.61 -58.14
N SER A 361 12.05 4.63 -58.33
CA SER A 361 10.86 4.73 -59.22
C SER A 361 9.66 3.81 -58.83
N SER A 362 8.36 4.18 -58.79
CA SER A 362 7.56 5.28 -59.35
C SER A 362 6.07 5.22 -58.91
N ARG A 363 5.32 6.30 -59.18
CA ARG A 363 3.83 6.47 -59.32
C ARG A 363 2.97 6.44 -58.04
N GLY A 364 1.98 7.33 -57.83
CA GLY A 364 1.53 8.49 -58.61
C GLY A 364 0.26 9.16 -58.04
N ASN A 365 0.10 10.45 -58.38
CA ASN A 365 -1.11 11.25 -58.61
C ASN A 365 -2.08 11.76 -57.50
N ARG A 366 -2.14 13.11 -57.46
CA ARG A 366 -3.31 14.04 -57.46
C ARG A 366 -4.12 14.12 -56.16
N SER A 367 -4.57 15.28 -55.67
CA SER A 367 -5.00 16.53 -56.33
C SER A 367 -4.91 17.76 -55.42
N SER A 368 -4.77 18.89 -56.10
CA SER A 368 -4.80 20.31 -55.67
C SER A 368 -6.12 20.82 -55.08
N SER A 369 -6.06 21.80 -54.19
CA SER A 369 -6.64 23.14 -54.45
C SER A 369 -6.14 24.19 -53.45
N SER A 370 -5.92 25.39 -53.99
CA SER A 370 -5.37 26.61 -53.42
C SER A 370 -6.44 27.55 -52.88
N ASN A 371 -6.14 28.38 -51.88
CA ASN A 371 -6.13 29.84 -52.09
C ASN A 371 -5.67 30.69 -50.87
N ARG A 372 -4.73 31.59 -51.18
CA ARG A 372 -4.61 33.02 -50.80
C ARG A 372 -4.56 33.48 -49.33
N SER A 373 -3.34 33.87 -48.95
CA SER A 373 -2.90 35.21 -48.48
C SER A 373 -3.81 36.01 -47.54
N ASN A 374 -3.30 36.34 -46.34
CA ASN A 374 -3.14 37.75 -45.97
C ASN A 374 -2.08 37.96 -44.88
N SER A 375 -1.28 39.00 -45.06
CA SER A 375 -0.29 39.55 -44.13
C SER A 375 -0.96 40.30 -42.98
N GLY A 376 -0.45 40.14 -41.75
CA GLY A 376 -0.87 40.94 -40.62
C GLY A 376 0.08 40.83 -39.43
N LYS A 377 1.03 41.76 -39.35
CA LYS A 377 1.80 42.03 -38.13
C LYS A 377 0.84 42.55 -37.06
N SER A 378 0.89 42.02 -35.84
CA SER A 378 0.41 42.75 -34.67
C SER A 378 1.28 42.50 -33.44
N ASN A 379 1.70 43.62 -32.87
CA ASN A 379 2.45 43.76 -31.63
C ASN A 379 1.60 43.32 -30.44
N TYR A 380 2.18 42.61 -29.48
CA TYR A 380 1.68 42.60 -28.11
C TYR A 380 2.77 43.00 -27.11
N LYS A 381 2.48 44.11 -26.42
CA LYS A 381 3.28 44.82 -25.43
C LYS A 381 3.43 43.99 -24.14
N ARG A 382 4.66 43.94 -23.62
CA ARG A 382 4.97 43.63 -22.22
C ARG A 382 4.25 44.63 -21.30
N LYS A 383 3.44 44.14 -20.36
CA LYS A 383 3.01 44.91 -19.18
C LYS A 383 3.92 44.56 -18.00
N THR A 384 4.69 45.55 -17.56
CA THR A 384 5.34 45.62 -16.26
C THR A 384 4.29 46.02 -15.21
N TYR A 385 4.19 45.29 -14.11
CA TYR A 385 3.51 45.75 -12.89
C TYR A 385 4.56 46.01 -11.81
N GLY A 386 4.45 47.20 -11.23
CA GLY A 386 5.46 47.82 -10.37
C GLY A 386 5.49 47.29 -8.94
N SER A 387 6.64 47.50 -8.32
CA SER A 387 6.90 47.33 -6.90
C SER A 387 6.10 48.35 -6.08
N SER A 388 5.32 47.85 -5.12
CA SER A 388 4.74 48.66 -4.05
C SER A 388 5.46 48.33 -2.75
N THR A 389 6.37 49.21 -2.35
CA THR A 389 6.97 49.26 -1.01
C THR A 389 5.96 49.76 0.01
N TYR A 390 5.65 48.95 1.03
CA TYR A 390 4.99 49.42 2.25
C TYR A 390 6.01 49.40 3.39
N SER A 391 6.28 50.57 3.94
CA SER A 391 7.13 50.83 5.11
C SER A 391 6.30 51.64 6.11
N ALA A 392 6.16 51.12 7.33
CA ALA A 392 5.69 51.75 8.58
C ALA A 392 5.16 50.63 9.50
N ASN A 393 5.39 50.53 10.80
CA ASN A 393 6.12 51.33 11.78
C ASN A 393 6.40 50.37 12.96
N ILE A 394 7.67 50.24 13.37
CA ILE A 394 8.04 49.59 14.63
C ILE A 394 7.86 50.62 15.73
N LYS A 395 7.01 50.32 16.73
CA LYS A 395 7.00 51.01 18.02
C LYS A 395 7.29 50.00 19.11
N ASP A 396 8.40 50.26 19.79
CA ASP A 396 8.85 49.62 21.01
C ASP A 396 7.80 49.70 22.12
N LYS A 397 7.46 48.56 22.70
CA LYS A 397 7.12 48.45 24.13
C LYS A 397 7.82 47.22 24.68
N LYS A 398 8.70 47.49 25.65
CA LYS A 398 9.43 46.56 26.49
C LYS A 398 8.61 46.21 27.74
N ASP A 399 8.94 45.03 28.29
CA ASP A 399 8.68 44.49 29.64
C ASP A 399 7.25 43.96 29.88
N ASP A 400 6.98 42.84 30.55
CA ASP A 400 7.77 41.70 31.06
C ASP A 400 6.70 40.69 31.55
N SER A 401 6.73 39.42 31.12
CA SER A 401 6.26 38.29 31.94
C SER A 401 6.69 36.96 31.31
N ASP A 402 7.58 36.32 32.05
CA ASP A 402 8.32 35.10 31.81
C ASP A 402 7.45 33.83 31.92
N SER A 403 7.36 33.04 30.84
CA SER A 403 7.20 31.57 30.88
C SER A 403 7.37 30.95 29.48
N SER A 404 8.58 31.04 28.92
CA SER A 404 8.93 30.33 27.69
C SER A 404 9.51 28.95 28.05
N SER A 405 8.68 27.91 27.98
CA SER A 405 9.17 26.54 27.96
C SER A 405 10.02 26.36 26.71
N ARG A 406 11.34 26.31 26.89
CA ARG A 406 12.30 26.02 25.81
C ARG A 406 11.87 24.71 25.12
N ARG A 407 11.49 24.78 23.84
CA ARG A 407 11.32 23.61 22.98
C ARG A 407 12.56 22.73 23.13
N LYS A 408 12.40 21.48 23.54
CA LYS A 408 13.48 20.48 23.47
C LYS A 408 13.74 20.20 22.00
N ILE A 409 14.76 20.84 21.45
CA ILE A 409 15.32 20.49 20.15
C ILE A 409 16.08 19.18 20.37
N THR A 410 15.57 18.08 19.83
CA THR A 410 16.30 16.81 19.78
C THR A 410 17.61 17.04 19.02
N PRO A 411 18.77 16.61 19.55
CA PRO A 411 20.04 16.76 18.83
C PRO A 411 19.95 16.03 17.48
N ARG A 412 20.23 16.76 16.39
CA ARG A 412 20.35 16.16 15.06
C ARG A 412 21.46 15.11 15.06
N SER A 413 21.20 13.98 14.43
CA SER A 413 22.23 12.95 14.27
C SER A 413 23.15 13.31 13.11
N SER A 414 24.37 12.79 13.09
CA SER A 414 25.32 12.98 11.98
C SER A 414 24.85 12.42 10.63
N TYR A 415 23.69 11.76 10.59
CA TYR A 415 23.07 11.24 9.36
C TYR A 415 22.10 12.23 8.71
N ASP A 416 21.74 13.34 9.36
CA ASP A 416 20.80 14.34 8.84
C ASP A 416 21.44 15.29 7.80
N ASP A 417 22.73 15.14 7.50
CA ASP A 417 23.49 15.98 6.54
C ASP A 417 23.47 15.45 5.08
N PHE A 418 22.73 14.37 4.80
CA PHE A 418 22.67 13.80 3.43
C PHE A 418 21.73 14.51 2.45
N ASP A 419 20.96 15.51 2.89
CA ASP A 419 20.01 16.28 2.06
C ASP A 419 20.67 17.40 1.21
N ARG A 420 21.92 17.20 0.78
CA ARG A 420 22.58 18.09 -0.17
C ARG A 420 23.26 17.33 -1.29
N PHE A 421 22.50 16.66 -2.16
CA PHE A 421 22.94 16.38 -3.53
C PHE A 421 21.77 16.35 -4.52
#